data_AF-A0A2R6KWK5-F1
#
_entry.id   AF-A0A2R6KWK5-F1
#
_cell.length_a   1.000
_cell.length_b   1.000
_cell.length_c   1.000
_cell.angle_alpha   90.00
_cell.angle_beta   90.00
_cell.angle_gamma   90.00
#
_symmetry.space_group_name_H-M   'P 1'
#
loop_
_entity.id
_entity.type
_entity.pdbx_description
1 polymer ?
#
loop_
_entity_poly.entity_id
_entity_poly.type
_entity_poly.pdbx_seq_one_letter_code
_entity_poly.pdbx_strand_id
1 'polypeptide(L)'
;MHTEANGPLVDRLARYDHLIEVGVGRRPDVAAALAARGRTVTATDVRGRDVPDGVRFVRDDVTDPEPSVYRGADAVYARNCPPELQAPLADVAREADAACLVTTLGTDPIVVDATPETLPDRTLHRVHA
;
A
#
# COMPACT_ATOMS: atom_id res chain seq x y z
N MET A 1 4.77 24.16 4.11
CA MET A 1 4.83 22.97 4.96
C MET A 1 3.62 22.10 4.62
N HIS A 2 3.78 21.11 3.75
CA HIS A 2 2.72 20.18 3.33
C HIS A 2 3.08 18.78 3.87
N THR A 3 2.98 18.57 5.19
CA THR A 3 3.39 17.30 5.80
C THR A 3 2.27 16.60 6.57
N GLU A 4 1.16 17.27 6.87
CA GLU A 4 0.09 16.68 7.70
C GLU A 4 -0.80 15.69 6.94
N ALA A 5 -0.83 15.75 5.61
CA ALA A 5 -1.89 15.14 4.82
C ALA A 5 -1.91 13.61 4.85
N ASN A 6 -0.87 12.89 5.30
CA ASN A 6 -0.92 11.43 5.43
C ASN A 6 -0.55 10.92 6.84
N GLY A 7 -0.41 11.82 7.83
CA GLY A 7 0.02 11.45 9.18
C GLY A 7 -0.77 10.27 9.76
N PRO A 8 -2.12 10.33 9.76
CA PRO A 8 -2.92 9.24 10.32
C PRO A 8 -2.81 7.91 9.56
N LEU A 9 -2.69 7.96 8.24
CA LEU A 9 -2.45 6.75 7.44
C LEU A 9 -1.09 6.12 7.78
N VAL A 10 -0.04 6.94 7.89
CA VAL A 10 1.30 6.48 8.27
C VAL A 10 1.27 5.90 9.69
N ASP A 11 0.62 6.56 10.65
CA ASP A 11 0.45 6.03 12.02
C ASP A 11 -0.23 4.68 12.02
N ARG A 12 -1.24 4.51 11.16
CA ARG A 12 -1.98 3.27 11.06
C ARG A 12 -1.18 2.12 10.45
N LEU A 13 -0.43 2.42 9.38
CA LEU A 13 0.42 1.47 8.68
C LEU A 13 1.69 1.13 9.48
N ALA A 14 2.21 2.07 10.27
CA ALA A 14 3.41 1.89 11.10
C ALA A 14 3.26 0.88 12.25
N ARG A 15 2.11 0.21 12.35
CA ARG A 15 1.86 -0.96 13.22
C ARG A 15 2.37 -2.27 12.62
N TYR A 16 2.74 -2.25 11.34
CA TYR A 16 3.39 -3.34 10.62
C TYR A 16 4.88 -3.04 10.48
N ASP A 17 5.72 -4.07 10.42
CA ASP A 17 7.17 -3.91 10.36
C ASP A 17 7.68 -3.97 8.90
N HIS A 18 7.12 -4.89 8.10
CA HIS A 18 7.41 -5.03 6.67
C HIS A 18 6.18 -4.72 5.82
N LEU A 19 6.26 -3.65 5.03
CA LEU A 19 5.17 -3.18 4.19
C LEU A 19 5.54 -3.15 2.71
N ILE A 20 4.55 -3.44 1.88
CA ILE A 20 4.66 -3.30 0.43
C ILE A 20 3.63 -2.27 -0.06
N GLU A 21 4.10 -1.19 -0.68
CA GLU A 21 3.25 -0.22 -1.37
C GLU A 21 3.11 -0.63 -2.83
N VAL A 22 1.90 -0.97 -3.26
CA VAL A 22 1.59 -1.24 -4.67
C VAL A 22 1.12 0.04 -5.35
N GLY A 23 1.74 0.36 -6.48
CA GLY A 23 1.41 1.54 -7.28
C GLY A 23 1.90 2.85 -6.65
N VAL A 24 3.16 2.89 -6.17
CA VAL A 24 3.72 4.06 -5.46
C VAL A 24 3.66 5.37 -6.28
N GLY A 25 3.66 5.26 -7.62
CA GLY A 25 3.49 6.39 -8.51
C GLY A 25 4.58 7.45 -8.31
N ARG A 26 4.16 8.72 -8.31
CA ARG A 26 5.06 9.88 -8.16
C ARG A 26 5.02 10.51 -6.78
N ARG A 27 4.31 9.89 -5.83
CA ARG A 27 4.10 10.43 -4.48
C ARG A 27 4.45 9.35 -3.46
N PRO A 28 5.75 9.03 -3.28
CA PRO A 28 6.20 8.04 -2.31
C PRO A 28 6.19 8.60 -0.87
N ASP A 29 5.35 9.59 -0.56
CA ASP A 29 5.35 10.31 0.71
C ASP A 29 4.98 9.42 1.91
N VAL A 30 4.08 8.46 1.72
CA VAL A 30 3.73 7.46 2.74
C VAL A 30 4.86 6.44 2.94
N ALA A 31 5.38 5.84 1.85
CA ALA A 31 6.54 4.95 1.92
C ALA A 31 7.74 5.62 2.61
N ALA A 32 8.04 6.87 2.24
CA ALA A 32 9.12 7.65 2.85
C ALA A 32 8.93 7.82 4.35
N ALA A 33 7.71 8.20 4.77
CA ALA A 33 7.40 8.42 6.18
C ALA A 33 7.45 7.12 7.00
N LEU A 34 7.06 5.98 6.41
CA LEU A 34 7.19 4.66 7.04
C LEU A 34 8.68 4.27 7.18
N ALA A 35 9.47 4.41 6.12
CA ALA A 35 10.90 4.14 6.15
C ALA A 35 11.64 5.05 7.17
N ALA A 36 11.30 6.34 7.24
CA ALA A 36 11.85 7.28 8.21
C ALA A 36 11.52 6.91 9.66
N ARG A 37 10.44 6.15 9.87
CA ARG A 37 10.09 5.58 11.16
C ARG A 37 10.82 4.26 11.43
N GLY A 38 11.63 3.74 10.51
CA GLY A 38 12.40 2.50 10.67
C GLY A 38 11.64 1.25 10.25
N ARG A 39 10.61 1.38 9.40
CA ARG A 39 9.85 0.25 8.85
C ARG A 39 10.53 -0.20 7.57
N THR A 40 10.48 -1.51 7.29
CA THR A 40 10.97 -2.03 6.01
C THR A 40 9.89 -1.81 4.97
N VAL A 41 10.19 -1.00 3.95
CA VAL A 41 9.22 -0.66 2.90
C VAL A 41 9.75 -1.04 1.53
N THR A 42 8.97 -1.85 0.81
CA THR A 42 9.17 -2.09 -0.61
C THR A 42 8.06 -1.39 -1.40
N ALA A 43 8.41 -0.54 -2.34
CA ALA A 43 7.47 0.12 -3.24
C ALA A 43 7.50 -0.56 -4.60
N THR A 44 6.32 -0.82 -5.17
CA THR A 44 6.15 -1.38 -6.51
C THR A 44 5.37 -0.45 -7.43
N ASP A 45 5.71 -0.48 -8.73
CA ASP A 45 4.98 0.18 -9.81
C ASP A 45 5.40 -0.47 -11.14
N VAL A 46 4.48 -0.55 -12.09
CA VAL A 46 4.75 -1.05 -13.46
C VAL A 46 5.74 -0.17 -14.21
N ARG A 47 5.88 1.10 -13.80
CA ARG A 47 6.86 2.07 -14.30
C ARG A 47 8.00 2.21 -13.31
N GLY A 48 9.23 2.37 -13.80
CA GLY A 48 10.35 2.75 -12.94
C GLY A 48 10.08 4.08 -12.23
N ARG A 49 10.30 4.12 -10.91
CA ARG A 49 10.14 5.29 -10.06
C ARG A 49 11.40 5.54 -9.24
N ASP A 50 11.71 6.81 -9.04
CA ASP A 50 12.67 7.20 -8.01
C ASP A 50 11.96 7.12 -6.66
N VAL A 51 12.56 6.39 -5.74
CA VAL A 51 12.09 6.26 -4.36
C VAL A 51 13.11 6.90 -3.41
N PRO A 52 12.67 7.44 -2.27
CA PRO A 52 13.57 8.02 -1.29
C PRO A 52 14.42 6.96 -0.60
N ASP A 53 15.52 7.41 0.00
CA ASP A 53 16.40 6.56 0.80
C ASP A 53 15.63 5.79 1.88
N GLY A 54 15.97 4.52 2.06
CA GLY A 54 15.29 3.62 2.99
C GLY A 54 14.06 2.92 2.44
N VAL A 55 13.60 3.28 1.23
CA VAL A 55 12.55 2.54 0.50
C VAL A 55 13.21 1.72 -0.62
N ARG A 56 12.92 0.41 -0.67
CA ARG A 56 13.33 -0.43 -1.79
C ARG A 56 12.33 -0.27 -2.93
N PHE A 57 12.79 -0.07 -4.16
CA PHE A 57 11.91 -0.09 -5.34
C PHE A 57 12.02 -1.41 -6.09
N VAL A 58 10.89 -1.96 -6.51
CA VAL A 58 10.79 -3.11 -7.41
C VAL A 58 9.80 -2.78 -8.52
N ARG A 59 10.19 -2.99 -9.78
CA ARG A 59 9.24 -2.89 -10.89
C ARG A 59 8.45 -4.19 -10.99
N ASP A 60 7.15 -4.12 -10.73
CA ASP A 60 6.25 -5.28 -10.69
C ASP A 60 4.84 -4.86 -11.10
N ASP A 61 4.10 -5.78 -11.71
CA ASP A 61 2.69 -5.59 -12.09
C ASP A 61 1.82 -6.44 -11.17
N VAL A 62 1.02 -5.82 -10.32
CA VAL A 62 0.15 -6.55 -9.38
C VAL A 62 -0.88 -7.45 -10.08
N THR A 63 -1.16 -7.21 -11.37
CA THR A 63 -2.06 -8.06 -12.18
C THR A 63 -1.37 -9.30 -12.77
N ASP A 64 -0.04 -9.30 -12.80
CA ASP A 64 0.83 -10.43 -13.15
C ASP A 64 2.08 -10.42 -12.24
N PRO A 65 1.88 -10.66 -10.94
CA PRO A 65 2.88 -10.35 -9.91
C PRO A 65 3.97 -11.42 -9.86
N GLU A 66 5.19 -11.01 -9.56
CA GLU A 66 6.24 -11.94 -9.13
C GLU A 66 6.05 -12.28 -7.63
N PRO A 67 5.66 -13.52 -7.26
CA PRO A 67 5.27 -13.83 -5.89
C PRO A 67 6.39 -13.60 -4.87
N SER A 68 7.66 -13.73 -5.29
CA SER A 68 8.80 -13.49 -4.40
C SER A 68 8.92 -12.04 -3.93
N VAL A 69 8.31 -11.07 -4.62
CA VAL A 69 8.26 -9.66 -4.20
C VAL A 69 7.46 -9.49 -2.92
N TYR A 70 6.39 -10.29 -2.76
CA TYR A 70 5.41 -10.15 -1.68
C TYR A 70 5.71 -11.00 -0.44
N ARG A 71 6.65 -11.94 -0.54
CA ARG A 71 6.97 -12.89 0.53
C ARG A 71 7.43 -12.19 1.81
N GLY A 72 6.81 -12.57 2.93
CA GLY A 72 7.17 -12.10 4.26
C GLY A 72 6.79 -10.66 4.54
N ALA A 73 5.89 -10.07 3.75
CA ALA A 73 5.25 -8.81 4.09
C ALA A 73 4.23 -9.03 5.20
N ASP A 74 4.17 -8.11 6.17
CA ASP A 74 3.09 -8.11 7.16
C ASP A 74 1.85 -7.38 6.63
N ALA A 75 2.05 -6.44 5.70
CA ALA A 75 0.99 -5.71 5.03
C ALA A 75 1.33 -5.35 3.58
N VAL A 76 0.36 -5.52 2.70
CA VAL A 76 0.36 -4.98 1.34
C VAL A 76 -0.69 -3.88 1.29
N TYR A 77 -0.30 -2.70 0.81
CA TYR A 77 -1.20 -1.56 0.72
C TYR A 77 -1.13 -0.83 -0.62
N ALA A 78 -2.25 -0.24 -1.01
CA ALA A 78 -2.32 0.64 -2.18
C ALA A 78 -3.08 1.92 -1.84
N ARG A 79 -2.60 3.04 -2.39
CA ARG A 79 -3.25 4.35 -2.24
C ARG A 79 -3.98 4.71 -3.51
N ASN A 80 -5.19 5.22 -3.36
CA ASN A 80 -6.06 5.60 -4.49
C ASN A 80 -6.22 4.42 -5.46
N CYS A 81 -6.41 3.22 -4.91
CA CYS A 81 -6.49 1.96 -5.64
C CYS A 81 -7.77 1.94 -6.48
N PRO A 82 -7.66 1.93 -7.83
CA PRO A 82 -8.82 1.87 -8.68
C PRO A 82 -9.49 0.49 -8.57
N PRO A 83 -10.80 0.38 -8.85
CA PRO A 83 -11.57 -0.85 -8.65
C PRO A 83 -10.94 -2.11 -9.28
N GLU A 84 -10.40 -1.98 -10.50
CA GLU A 84 -9.80 -3.08 -11.26
C GLU A 84 -8.53 -3.66 -10.62
N LEU A 85 -7.84 -2.91 -9.74
CA LEU A 85 -6.64 -3.38 -9.05
C LEU A 85 -6.91 -3.93 -7.64
N GLN A 86 -8.12 -3.79 -7.12
CA GLN A 86 -8.43 -4.23 -5.75
C GLN A 86 -8.38 -5.76 -5.62
N ALA A 87 -8.90 -6.50 -6.59
CA ALA A 87 -8.88 -7.97 -6.55
C ALA A 87 -7.45 -8.54 -6.69
N PRO A 88 -6.65 -8.14 -7.70
CA PRO A 88 -5.25 -8.57 -7.79
C PRO A 88 -4.42 -8.22 -6.54
N LEU A 89 -4.65 -7.04 -5.95
CA LEU A 89 -4.01 -6.66 -4.70
C LEU A 89 -4.40 -7.57 -3.53
N ALA A 90 -5.68 -7.92 -3.42
CA ALA A 90 -6.16 -8.85 -2.40
C ALA A 90 -5.54 -10.24 -2.56
N ASP A 91 -5.40 -10.72 -3.80
CA ASP A 91 -4.80 -12.02 -4.11
C ASP A 91 -3.33 -12.09 -3.70
N VAL A 92 -2.50 -11.09 -4.04
CA VAL A 92 -1.09 -11.08 -3.62
C VAL A 92 -0.93 -11.00 -2.11
N ALA A 93 -1.79 -10.22 -1.43
CA ALA A 93 -1.75 -10.11 0.02
C ALA A 93 -2.15 -11.44 0.68
N ARG A 94 -3.19 -12.10 0.18
CA ARG A 94 -3.64 -13.42 0.63
C ARG A 94 -2.54 -14.48 0.45
N GLU A 95 -1.91 -14.51 -0.72
CA GLU A 95 -0.83 -15.47 -1.01
C GLU A 95 0.42 -15.25 -0.15
N ALA A 96 0.66 -14.01 0.26
CA ALA A 96 1.75 -13.65 1.16
C ALA A 96 1.42 -13.82 2.66
N ASP A 97 0.17 -14.18 3.01
CA ASP A 97 -0.36 -14.17 4.38
C ASP A 97 -0.21 -12.78 5.05
N ALA A 98 -0.45 -11.72 4.27
CA ALA A 98 -0.27 -10.33 4.65
C ALA A 98 -1.62 -9.60 4.79
N ALA A 99 -1.67 -8.58 5.64
CA ALA A 99 -2.83 -7.71 5.70
C ALA A 99 -2.99 -6.90 4.41
N CYS A 100 -4.20 -6.84 3.84
CA CYS A 100 -4.50 -6.04 2.65
C CYS A 100 -5.22 -4.73 3.00
N LEU A 101 -4.66 -3.59 2.57
CA LEU A 101 -5.13 -2.26 2.96
C LEU A 101 -5.22 -1.32 1.74
N VAL A 102 -6.39 -0.75 1.47
CA VAL A 102 -6.57 0.16 0.33
C VAL A 102 -7.23 1.46 0.71
N THR A 103 -6.78 2.56 0.09
CA THR A 103 -7.59 3.79 0.02
C THR A 103 -8.09 3.94 -1.41
N THR A 104 -9.27 4.50 -1.61
CA THR A 104 -9.84 4.79 -2.93
C THR A 104 -9.77 6.28 -3.25
N LEU A 105 -9.92 6.65 -4.52
CA LEU A 105 -9.98 8.05 -4.94
C LEU A 105 -11.45 8.48 -5.11
N GLY A 106 -11.84 9.57 -4.44
CA GLY A 106 -13.14 10.19 -4.66
C GLY A 106 -14.32 9.24 -4.42
N THR A 107 -15.02 8.85 -5.49
CA THR A 107 -16.21 7.99 -5.45
C THR A 107 -15.95 6.57 -5.95
N ASP A 108 -14.69 6.19 -6.13
CA ASP A 108 -14.35 4.84 -6.60
C ASP A 108 -14.92 3.79 -5.64
N PRO A 109 -15.67 2.80 -6.15
CA PRO A 109 -16.28 1.78 -5.31
C PRO A 109 -15.21 0.82 -4.77
N ILE A 110 -15.51 0.25 -3.60
CA ILE A 110 -14.85 -0.95 -3.13
C ILE A 110 -15.58 -2.15 -3.74
N VAL A 111 -14.84 -2.98 -4.48
CA VAL A 111 -15.37 -4.15 -5.23
C VAL A 111 -14.90 -5.49 -4.64
N VAL A 112 -14.13 -5.45 -3.56
CA VAL A 112 -13.69 -6.59 -2.76
C VAL A 112 -14.36 -6.58 -1.39
N ASP A 113 -14.42 -7.72 -0.70
CA ASP A 113 -14.93 -7.76 0.67
C ASP A 113 -13.97 -7.01 1.60
N ALA A 114 -14.42 -5.87 2.14
CA ALA A 114 -13.59 -5.04 2.98
C ALA A 114 -14.40 -4.28 4.03
N THR A 115 -13.80 -4.09 5.20
CA THR A 115 -14.35 -3.21 6.23
C THR A 115 -13.70 -1.83 6.16
N PRO A 116 -14.50 -0.74 6.10
CA PRO A 116 -13.96 0.61 6.19
C PRO A 116 -13.47 0.92 7.61
N GLU A 117 -12.32 1.55 7.68
CA GLU A 117 -11.69 2.13 8.86
C GLU A 117 -11.56 3.64 8.62
N THR A 118 -12.31 4.43 9.39
CA THR A 118 -12.27 5.90 9.29
C THR A 118 -10.99 6.43 9.92
N LEU A 119 -10.16 7.09 9.13
CA LEU A 119 -9.03 7.89 9.60
C LEU A 119 -9.43 9.38 9.60
N PRO A 120 -8.77 10.24 10.39
CA PRO A 120 -9.08 11.67 10.45
C PRO A 120 -9.16 12.41 9.10
N ASP A 121 -8.41 11.96 8.09
CA ASP A 121 -8.27 12.63 6.79
C ASP A 121 -8.79 11.81 5.59
N ARG A 122 -9.12 10.53 5.79
CA ARG A 122 -9.53 9.61 4.71
C ARG A 122 -10.20 8.35 5.26
N THR A 123 -10.70 7.51 4.35
CA THR A 123 -11.10 6.14 4.67
C THR A 123 -10.03 5.16 4.20
N LEU A 124 -9.64 4.26 5.08
CA LEU A 124 -8.82 3.09 4.77
C LEU A 124 -9.73 1.87 4.76
N HIS A 125 -9.64 1.00 3.77
CA HIS A 125 -10.40 -0.22 3.70
C HIS A 125 -9.47 -1.39 3.98
N ARG A 126 -9.84 -2.21 4.97
CA ARG A 126 -9.18 -3.48 5.24
C ARG A 126 -9.90 -4.56 4.47
N VAL A 127 -9.22 -5.14 3.49
CA VAL A 127 -9.76 -6.23 2.68
C VAL A 127 -9.64 -7.53 3.47
N HIS A 128 -10.70 -8.32 3.45
CA HIS A 128 -10.75 -9.66 4.02
C HIS A 128 -10.40 -10.65 2.91
N ALA A 129 -9.47 -11.55 3.21
CA ALA A 129 -8.96 -12.56 2.30
C ALA A 129 -9.34 -13.97 2.78
#